data_AF-A0A2U2AHW9-F1
#
_entry.id   AF-A0A2U2AHW9-F1
#
_cell.length_a   1.000
_cell.length_b   1.000
_cell.length_c   1.000
_cell.angle_alpha   90.00
_cell.angle_beta   90.00
_cell.angle_gamma   90.00
#
_symmetry.space_group_name_H-M   'P 1'
#
loop_
_entity.id
_entity.type
_entity.pdbx_description
1 polymer ?
#
loop_
_entity_poly.entity_id
_entity_poly.type
_entity_poly.pdbx_seq_one_letter_code
_entity_poly.pdbx_strand_id
1 'polypeptide(L)'
;EVKEDGSIKAPSYEVGGQKADNVGEALTNIDNNLKGVVEGGLKFAGDDADVKGGVKLGEVVNLKGGAEGKLTDKNIGVVADVDDAGVLKSLDVKLAEKIDLGETGSVTTGQTVVNNDGVKVGDKVVLNDQGLTLGNGAPSITKNGINAGNKKITGVANGADDNDAVNMAQLKERDEKITNINTGKAGLVKLEGDKIVINNELAKDAPTFDFSNGEGTRTLAGVTAGKVDTDAVNVSQLKGVTDALGGGAEVNADGSIKAPSYEVGGQKADNVGEALTNIDNNLKGVVEGGLKFAGDDADVKGGVKLGEVVNLKGGAEGKLTDKNIGVVADVDDAGVLKSLDVKLAEKIDLGETGSVTTGQTVVNNDGVKVGDKVVLNDQGLTL
;
A
#
# COMPACT_ATOMS: atom_id res chain seq x y z
N GLU A 1 78.46 92.40 -64.31
CA GLU A 1 79.28 92.20 -65.54
C GLU A 1 79.34 93.56 -66.25
N VAL A 2 80.52 94.12 -66.52
CA VAL A 2 80.64 95.40 -67.27
C VAL A 2 80.68 95.06 -68.76
N LYS A 3 79.76 95.61 -69.54
CA LYS A 3 79.68 95.38 -70.99
C LYS A 3 80.71 96.26 -71.73
N GLU A 4 81.07 95.88 -72.95
CA GLU A 4 82.07 96.60 -73.78
C GLU A 4 81.71 98.08 -74.09
N ASP A 5 80.45 98.48 -73.92
CA ASP A 5 79.96 99.86 -74.08
C ASP A 5 80.05 100.71 -72.79
N GLY A 6 80.65 100.18 -71.72
CA GLY A 6 80.77 100.85 -70.43
C GLY A 6 79.52 100.75 -69.55
N SER A 7 78.44 100.11 -70.01
CA SER A 7 77.24 99.87 -69.21
C SER A 7 77.42 98.69 -68.25
N ILE A 8 76.83 98.79 -67.05
CA ILE A 8 76.89 97.75 -66.03
C ILE A 8 75.65 96.87 -66.16
N LYS A 9 75.82 95.56 -66.40
CA LYS A 9 74.75 94.57 -66.33
C LYS A 9 74.42 94.29 -64.86
N ALA A 10 73.21 94.66 -64.45
CA ALA A 10 72.70 94.40 -63.11
C ALA A 10 72.73 92.89 -62.78
N PRO A 11 73.05 92.50 -61.54
CA PRO A 11 72.92 91.12 -61.11
C PRO A 11 71.44 90.72 -61.11
N SER A 12 71.12 89.54 -61.69
CA SER A 12 69.80 88.95 -61.58
C SER A 12 69.81 87.83 -60.54
N TYR A 13 68.82 87.81 -59.67
CA TYR A 13 68.61 86.79 -58.66
C TYR A 13 67.35 86.00 -59.00
N GLU A 14 67.28 84.75 -58.55
CA GLU A 14 66.06 83.96 -58.54
C GLU A 14 65.78 83.57 -57.09
N VAL A 15 64.67 84.07 -56.55
CA VAL A 15 64.33 83.85 -55.13
C VAL A 15 62.88 83.41 -55.04
N GLY A 16 62.67 82.17 -54.57
CA GLY A 16 61.34 81.55 -54.54
C GLY A 16 60.69 81.36 -55.91
N GLY A 17 61.49 81.17 -56.97
CA GLY A 17 61.01 80.97 -58.35
C GLY A 17 60.58 82.25 -59.07
N GLN A 18 60.79 83.43 -58.48
CA GLN A 18 60.58 84.72 -59.14
C GLN A 18 61.92 85.40 -59.44
N LYS A 19 62.04 85.95 -60.66
CA LYS A 19 63.20 86.73 -61.11
C LYS A 19 63.21 88.10 -60.41
N ALA A 20 64.37 88.49 -59.89
CA ALA A 20 64.60 89.82 -59.32
C ALA A 20 65.81 90.48 -60.01
N ASP A 21 65.63 91.68 -60.52
CA ASP A 21 66.63 92.40 -61.32
C ASP A 21 67.50 93.35 -60.45
N ASN A 22 67.20 93.44 -59.15
CA ASN A 22 68.03 94.11 -58.15
C ASN A 22 67.84 93.51 -56.73
N VAL A 23 68.68 93.92 -55.76
CA VAL A 23 68.66 93.43 -54.37
C VAL A 23 67.37 93.81 -53.62
N GLY A 24 66.78 94.97 -53.92
CA GLY A 24 65.52 95.41 -53.31
C GLY A 24 64.36 94.49 -53.69
N GLU A 25 64.24 94.17 -54.98
CA GLU A 25 63.26 93.19 -55.49
C GLU A 25 63.50 91.79 -54.91
N ALA A 26 64.75 91.35 -54.76
CA ALA A 26 65.07 90.07 -54.15
C ALA A 26 64.63 90.01 -52.67
N LEU A 27 64.86 91.08 -51.90
CA LEU A 27 64.40 91.19 -50.50
C LEU A 27 62.88 91.26 -50.40
N THR A 28 62.20 91.98 -51.30
CA THR A 28 60.73 92.01 -51.37
C THR A 28 60.15 90.64 -51.70
N ASN A 29 60.78 89.87 -52.61
CA ASN A 29 60.36 88.50 -52.91
C ASN A 29 60.53 87.58 -51.70
N ILE A 30 61.62 87.71 -50.94
CA ILE A 30 61.81 87.00 -49.67
C ILE A 30 60.72 87.38 -48.66
N ASP A 31 60.45 88.67 -48.49
CA ASP A 31 59.45 89.18 -47.55
C ASP A 31 58.04 88.71 -47.91
N ASN A 32 57.66 88.75 -49.18
CA ASN A 32 56.36 88.26 -49.64
C ASN A 32 56.21 86.73 -49.48
N ASN A 33 57.27 85.97 -49.77
CA ASN A 33 57.26 84.51 -49.53
C ASN A 33 57.16 84.19 -48.04
N LEU A 34 57.91 84.91 -47.20
CA LEU A 34 57.84 84.77 -45.75
C LEU A 34 56.46 85.16 -45.22
N LYS A 35 55.89 86.26 -45.71
CA LYS A 35 54.53 86.71 -45.39
C LYS A 35 53.49 85.68 -45.79
N GLY A 36 53.61 85.06 -46.95
CA GLY A 36 52.72 83.98 -47.39
C GLY A 36 52.78 82.75 -46.48
N VAL A 37 53.97 82.38 -46.01
CA VAL A 37 54.15 81.28 -45.02
C VAL A 37 53.57 81.67 -43.66
N VAL A 38 53.82 82.90 -43.19
CA VAL A 38 53.36 83.40 -41.89
C VAL A 38 51.84 83.61 -41.85
N GLU A 39 51.24 84.15 -42.91
CA GLU A 39 49.80 84.37 -43.03
C GLU A 39 49.03 83.09 -43.40
N GLY A 40 49.66 82.18 -44.14
CA GLY A 40 49.09 80.90 -44.54
C GLY A 40 48.89 79.95 -43.37
N GLY A 41 49.82 79.93 -42.42
CA GLY A 41 49.72 79.20 -41.14
C GLY A 41 49.61 77.67 -41.26
N LEU A 42 49.52 77.00 -40.11
CA LEU A 42 49.21 75.56 -40.05
C LEU A 42 47.69 75.35 -40.17
N LYS A 43 47.23 74.58 -41.14
CA LYS A 43 45.81 74.26 -41.30
C LYS A 43 45.50 72.91 -40.62
N PHE A 44 44.52 72.89 -39.74
CA PHE A 44 43.99 71.67 -39.13
C PHE A 44 42.60 71.43 -39.68
N ALA A 45 42.31 70.25 -40.22
CA ALA A 45 40.95 69.87 -40.63
C ALA A 45 40.38 68.87 -39.62
N GLY A 46 39.08 68.96 -39.34
CA GLY A 46 38.31 67.93 -38.62
C GLY A 46 37.29 67.27 -39.54
N ASP A 47 36.48 66.38 -39.00
CA ASP A 47 35.57 65.55 -39.79
C ASP A 47 34.48 66.35 -40.56
N ASP A 48 34.14 67.56 -40.12
CA ASP A 48 32.97 68.31 -40.59
C ASP A 48 33.26 69.65 -41.34
N ALA A 49 34.51 70.01 -41.68
CA ALA A 49 34.75 71.26 -42.42
C ALA A 49 36.07 71.42 -43.21
N ASP A 50 35.95 72.07 -44.36
CA ASP A 50 37.01 72.80 -45.08
C ASP A 50 37.50 74.00 -44.24
N VAL A 51 38.70 73.91 -43.69
CA VAL A 51 39.32 75.01 -42.93
C VAL A 51 39.90 76.06 -43.88
N LYS A 52 39.24 77.23 -43.93
CA LYS A 52 39.53 78.31 -44.89
C LYS A 52 40.67 79.26 -44.49
N GLY A 53 41.36 79.02 -43.37
CA GLY A 53 42.53 79.80 -42.92
C GLY A 53 43.40 79.00 -41.94
N GLY A 54 44.73 79.13 -42.02
CA GLY A 54 45.64 78.44 -41.10
C GLY A 54 45.84 79.19 -39.79
N VAL A 55 46.29 78.46 -38.78
CA VAL A 55 46.76 78.97 -37.50
C VAL A 55 48.08 79.69 -37.73
N LYS A 56 48.12 80.99 -37.47
CA LYS A 56 49.32 81.79 -37.73
C LYS A 56 50.41 81.50 -36.71
N LEU A 57 51.65 81.77 -37.10
CA LEU A 57 52.79 81.62 -36.20
C LEU A 57 52.63 82.53 -34.98
N GLY A 58 52.67 81.94 -33.78
CA GLY A 58 52.47 82.64 -32.51
C GLY A 58 51.04 82.64 -31.97
N GLU A 59 50.06 82.11 -32.71
CA GLU A 59 48.69 81.94 -32.22
C GLU A 59 48.52 80.63 -31.43
N VAL A 60 47.61 80.65 -30.44
CA VAL A 60 47.27 79.47 -29.65
C VAL A 60 46.08 78.74 -30.29
N VAL A 61 46.24 77.45 -30.56
CA VAL A 61 45.12 76.57 -30.95
C VAL A 61 44.48 76.00 -29.69
N ASN A 62 43.22 76.33 -29.45
CA ASN A 62 42.49 75.82 -28.29
C ASN A 62 41.73 74.53 -28.66
N LEU A 63 42.27 73.37 -28.29
CA LEU A 63 41.56 72.08 -28.37
C LEU A 63 40.97 71.76 -26.99
N LYS A 64 39.65 71.88 -26.84
CA LYS A 64 38.94 71.63 -25.57
C LYS A 64 37.91 70.52 -25.73
N GLY A 65 38.00 69.48 -24.90
CA GLY A 65 37.07 68.34 -24.89
C GLY A 65 35.77 68.57 -24.09
N GLY A 66 35.50 69.79 -23.63
CA GLY A 66 34.24 70.17 -22.98
C GLY A 66 33.96 69.57 -21.59
N ALA A 67 34.79 68.65 -21.09
CA ALA A 67 34.61 68.02 -19.78
C ALA A 67 34.99 68.95 -18.62
N GLU A 68 34.18 68.93 -17.57
CA GLU A 68 34.44 69.60 -16.29
C GLU A 68 34.91 68.56 -15.26
N GLY A 69 35.91 68.89 -14.42
CA GLY A 69 36.41 68.01 -13.36
C GLY A 69 37.70 67.25 -13.69
N LYS A 70 37.99 66.19 -12.92
CA LYS A 70 39.19 65.35 -13.12
C LYS A 70 39.02 64.49 -14.36
N LEU A 71 40.02 64.50 -15.23
CA LEU A 71 40.07 63.67 -16.42
C LEU A 71 40.88 62.41 -16.17
N THR A 72 40.63 61.40 -16.99
CA THR A 72 41.36 60.13 -16.97
C THR A 72 42.43 60.16 -18.05
N ASP A 73 43.59 59.60 -17.73
CA ASP A 73 44.68 59.46 -18.71
C ASP A 73 44.49 58.20 -19.54
N LYS A 74 45.16 58.13 -20.70
CA LYS A 74 45.34 56.92 -21.53
C LYS A 74 44.09 56.36 -22.21
N ASN A 75 42.89 56.85 -21.92
CA ASN A 75 41.67 56.36 -22.58
C ASN A 75 41.56 56.79 -24.05
N ILE A 76 42.23 57.87 -24.45
CA ILE A 76 42.32 58.32 -25.83
C ILE A 76 43.77 58.21 -26.31
N GLY A 77 43.99 57.45 -27.38
CA GLY A 77 45.28 57.31 -28.05
C GLY A 77 45.33 58.10 -29.35
N VAL A 78 46.51 58.62 -29.68
CA VAL A 78 46.79 59.27 -30.98
C VAL A 78 47.85 58.44 -31.70
N VAL A 79 47.52 57.94 -32.89
CA VAL A 79 48.40 57.07 -33.68
C VAL A 79 48.77 57.76 -34.99
N ALA A 80 50.06 57.89 -35.26
CA ALA A 80 50.53 58.46 -36.53
C ALA A 80 50.36 57.47 -37.68
N ASP A 81 49.70 57.92 -38.75
CA ASP A 81 49.77 57.30 -40.07
C ASP A 81 50.82 58.05 -40.90
N VAL A 82 51.79 57.32 -41.43
CA VAL A 82 52.91 57.87 -42.18
C VAL A 82 52.99 57.22 -43.58
N ASP A 83 53.64 57.89 -44.52
CA ASP A 83 54.05 57.25 -45.76
C ASP A 83 55.29 56.35 -45.59
N ASP A 84 55.68 55.69 -46.67
CA ASP A 84 56.83 54.78 -46.69
C ASP A 84 58.17 55.51 -46.41
N ALA A 85 58.19 56.84 -46.49
CA ALA A 85 59.34 57.69 -46.17
C ALA A 85 59.28 58.27 -44.74
N GLY A 86 58.25 57.94 -43.96
CA GLY A 86 58.05 58.42 -42.59
C GLY A 86 57.44 59.82 -42.49
N VAL A 87 56.90 60.37 -43.59
CA VAL A 87 56.20 61.66 -43.59
C VAL A 87 54.78 61.45 -43.07
N LEU A 88 54.36 62.28 -42.12
CA LEU A 88 53.02 62.24 -41.52
C LEU A 88 51.92 62.47 -42.56
N LYS A 89 50.96 61.55 -42.65
CA LYS A 89 49.72 61.68 -43.43
C LYS A 89 48.57 62.16 -42.55
N SER A 90 48.32 61.44 -41.45
CA SER A 90 47.25 61.74 -40.49
C SER A 90 47.64 61.31 -39.08
N LEU A 91 46.86 61.78 -38.10
CA LEU A 91 46.91 61.32 -36.72
C LEU A 91 45.53 60.75 -36.38
N ASP A 92 45.43 59.44 -36.24
CA ASP A 92 44.18 58.78 -35.86
C ASP A 92 43.94 58.94 -34.36
N VAL A 93 42.78 59.47 -33.98
CA VAL A 93 42.32 59.48 -32.60
C VAL A 93 41.51 58.21 -32.34
N LYS A 94 41.95 57.39 -31.39
CA LYS A 94 41.37 56.08 -31.09
C LYS A 94 41.02 55.96 -29.61
N LEU A 95 39.93 55.27 -29.32
CA LEU A 95 39.57 54.86 -27.97
C LEU A 95 40.44 53.65 -27.56
N ALA A 96 40.94 53.63 -26.33
CA ALA A 96 41.67 52.46 -25.82
C ALA A 96 40.73 51.24 -25.73
N GLU A 97 41.26 50.05 -26.03
CA GLU A 97 40.48 48.80 -25.91
C GLU A 97 40.04 48.53 -24.47
N LYS A 98 40.91 48.86 -23.51
CA LYS A 98 40.63 48.82 -22.08
C LYS A 98 40.44 50.24 -21.60
N ILE A 99 39.20 50.57 -21.28
CA ILE A 99 38.85 51.86 -20.70
C ILE A 99 38.92 51.75 -19.18
N ASP A 100 39.82 52.52 -18.60
CA ASP A 100 39.96 52.67 -17.15
C ASP A 100 39.51 54.08 -16.77
N LEU A 101 38.36 54.17 -16.10
CA LEU A 101 37.81 55.45 -15.68
C LEU A 101 38.32 55.88 -14.29
N GLY A 102 39.24 55.12 -13.69
CA GLY A 102 39.79 55.36 -12.37
C GLY A 102 38.81 55.03 -11.23
N GLU A 103 39.20 55.37 -10.00
CA GLU A 103 38.47 55.00 -8.77
C GLU A 103 37.05 55.58 -8.68
N THR A 104 36.81 56.75 -9.29
CA THR A 104 35.51 57.45 -9.26
C THR A 104 34.85 57.54 -10.63
N GLY A 105 35.42 56.86 -11.63
CA GLY A 105 34.93 56.89 -12.99
C GLY A 105 33.59 56.21 -13.16
N SER A 106 32.79 56.67 -14.12
CA SER A 106 31.56 55.99 -14.49
C SER A 106 31.16 56.22 -15.95
N VAL A 107 30.42 55.26 -16.49
CA VAL A 107 29.65 55.42 -17.73
C VAL A 107 28.18 55.55 -17.34
N THR A 108 27.54 56.65 -17.74
CA THR A 108 26.12 56.89 -17.47
C THR A 108 25.33 56.89 -18.77
N THR A 109 24.29 56.06 -18.83
CA THR A 109 23.34 55.99 -19.96
C THR A 109 21.91 56.00 -19.43
N GLY A 110 21.25 57.16 -19.51
CA GLY A 110 19.93 57.35 -18.88
C GLY A 110 20.01 57.14 -17.36
N GLN A 111 19.28 56.15 -16.83
CA GLN A 111 19.30 55.78 -15.41
C GLN A 111 20.33 54.70 -15.06
N THR A 112 21.04 54.18 -16.06
CA THR A 112 22.06 53.14 -15.86
C THR A 112 23.40 53.78 -15.57
N VAL A 113 24.04 53.37 -14.49
CA VAL A 113 25.40 53.77 -14.12
C VAL A 113 26.26 52.51 -14.04
N VAL A 114 27.37 52.51 -14.75
CA VAL A 114 28.43 51.48 -14.66
C VAL A 114 29.65 52.13 -14.03
N ASN A 115 30.08 51.62 -12.88
CA ASN A 115 31.22 52.14 -12.13
C ASN A 115 31.91 51.00 -11.34
N ASN A 116 32.80 51.34 -10.42
CA ASN A 116 33.52 50.36 -9.59
C ASN A 116 32.63 49.59 -8.60
N ASP A 117 31.41 50.06 -8.33
CA ASP A 117 30.43 49.36 -7.51
C ASP A 117 29.60 48.34 -8.32
N GLY A 118 29.75 48.32 -9.65
CA GLY A 118 29.04 47.43 -10.56
C GLY A 118 28.07 48.16 -11.49
N VAL A 119 26.87 47.59 -11.67
CA VAL A 119 25.82 48.14 -12.54
C VAL A 119 24.60 48.51 -11.71
N LYS A 120 24.22 49.79 -11.73
CA LYS A 120 23.03 50.32 -11.08
C LYS A 120 22.01 50.79 -12.12
N VAL A 121 20.73 50.46 -11.96
CA VAL A 121 19.63 50.98 -12.80
C VAL A 121 18.57 51.62 -11.89
N GLY A 122 18.47 52.95 -11.95
CA GLY A 122 17.70 53.73 -10.98
C GLY A 122 18.15 53.44 -9.55
N ASP A 123 17.29 53.61 -8.54
CA ASP A 123 17.71 53.46 -7.14
C ASP A 123 17.71 52.03 -6.59
N LYS A 124 17.03 51.09 -7.27
CA LYS A 124 16.69 49.79 -6.68
C LYS A 124 17.46 48.61 -7.25
N VAL A 125 17.81 48.67 -8.53
CA VAL A 125 18.48 47.55 -9.21
C VAL A 125 19.98 47.74 -9.08
N VAL A 126 20.64 46.78 -8.43
CA VAL A 126 22.09 46.76 -8.27
C VAL A 126 22.59 45.36 -8.60
N LEU A 127 23.53 45.28 -9.55
CA LEU A 127 24.32 44.10 -9.84
C LEU A 127 25.77 44.38 -9.48
N ASN A 128 26.28 43.68 -8.46
CA ASN A 128 27.66 43.84 -7.98
C ASN A 128 28.25 42.51 -7.52
N ASP A 129 29.35 42.57 -6.78
CA ASP A 129 30.04 41.39 -6.25
C ASP A 129 29.21 40.58 -5.23
N GLN A 130 28.09 41.11 -4.74
CA GLN A 130 27.13 40.40 -3.88
C GLN A 130 26.02 39.70 -4.68
N GLY A 131 25.86 40.01 -5.97
CA GLY A 131 24.82 39.48 -6.86
C GLY A 131 23.85 40.55 -7.38
N LEU A 132 22.63 40.14 -7.73
CA LEU A 132 21.55 40.99 -8.22
C LEU A 132 20.52 41.26 -7.12
N THR A 133 20.27 42.53 -6.84
CA THR A 133 19.26 42.99 -5.89
C THR A 133 18.29 43.99 -6.55
N LEU A 134 17.02 43.96 -6.15
CA LEU A 134 15.94 44.79 -6.72
C LEU A 134 15.28 45.70 -5.67
N GLY A 135 16.01 46.06 -4.61
CA GLY A 135 15.51 46.83 -3.47
C GLY A 135 14.84 45.98 -2.38
N ASN A 136 14.46 46.63 -1.27
CA ASN A 136 13.97 45.93 -0.08
C ASN A 136 12.67 45.16 -0.33
N GLY A 137 12.66 43.87 0.05
CA GLY A 137 11.51 42.98 -0.06
C GLY A 137 11.18 42.51 -1.48
N ALA A 138 11.98 42.92 -2.48
CA ALA A 138 11.89 42.40 -3.85
C ALA A 138 12.69 41.09 -3.98
N PRO A 139 12.49 40.33 -5.08
CA PRO A 139 13.34 39.18 -5.37
C PRO A 139 14.82 39.57 -5.46
N SER A 140 15.71 38.65 -5.10
CA SER A 140 17.15 38.82 -5.25
C SER A 140 17.86 37.49 -5.52
N ILE A 141 19.03 37.58 -6.15
CA ILE A 141 19.94 36.45 -6.39
C ILE A 141 21.29 36.89 -5.84
N THR A 142 21.76 36.24 -4.78
CA THR A 142 23.01 36.60 -4.10
C THR A 142 23.89 35.36 -3.91
N LYS A 143 25.11 35.55 -3.39
CA LYS A 143 25.98 34.43 -2.99
C LYS A 143 25.33 33.48 -1.97
N ASN A 144 24.32 33.93 -1.23
CA ASN A 144 23.58 33.13 -0.24
C ASN A 144 22.36 32.39 -0.83
N GLY A 145 22.14 32.51 -2.15
CA GLY A 145 21.01 31.90 -2.83
C GLY A 145 19.95 32.91 -3.30
N ILE A 146 18.74 32.40 -3.51
CA ILE A 146 17.62 33.14 -4.10
C ILE A 146 16.61 33.48 -3.01
N ASN A 147 16.20 34.75 -2.94
CA ASN A 147 15.05 35.18 -2.16
C ASN A 147 13.92 35.59 -3.11
N ALA A 148 12.74 35.00 -2.96
CA ALA A 148 11.59 35.31 -3.81
C ALA A 148 10.83 36.59 -3.42
N GLY A 149 11.21 37.28 -2.34
CA GLY A 149 10.60 38.55 -1.93
C GLY A 149 9.12 38.43 -1.56
N ASN A 150 8.74 37.33 -0.88
CA ASN A 150 7.35 36.99 -0.56
C ASN A 150 6.43 36.99 -1.81
N LYS A 151 6.96 36.58 -2.97
CA LYS A 151 6.19 36.37 -4.19
C LYS A 151 6.15 34.88 -4.53
N LYS A 152 5.15 34.49 -5.30
CA LYS A 152 5.09 33.15 -5.89
C LYS A 152 6.16 33.03 -6.97
N ILE A 153 6.89 31.92 -6.98
CA ILE A 153 7.71 31.52 -8.12
C ILE A 153 6.80 30.72 -9.06
N THR A 154 6.51 31.29 -10.23
CA THR A 154 5.61 30.69 -11.23
C THR A 154 6.39 30.13 -12.41
N GLY A 155 5.80 29.17 -13.14
CA GLY A 155 6.49 28.56 -14.29
C GLY A 155 7.52 27.51 -13.89
N VAL A 156 7.40 26.95 -12.68
CA VAL A 156 8.25 25.86 -12.19
C VAL A 156 7.75 24.53 -12.76
N ALA A 157 8.56 23.90 -13.62
CA ALA A 157 8.29 22.56 -14.13
C ALA A 157 8.30 21.51 -13.00
N ASN A 158 7.88 20.27 -13.28
CA ASN A 158 7.96 19.21 -12.29
C ASN A 158 9.43 18.90 -12.00
N GLY A 159 9.82 18.90 -10.73
CA GLY A 159 11.14 18.42 -10.32
C GLY A 159 11.26 16.92 -10.52
N ALA A 160 12.40 16.46 -11.04
CA ALA A 160 12.70 15.05 -11.27
C ALA A 160 13.83 14.55 -10.36
N ASP A 161 14.80 15.41 -10.05
CA ASP A 161 15.96 15.09 -9.21
C ASP A 161 15.75 15.56 -7.75
N ASP A 162 16.52 14.99 -6.82
CA ASP A 162 16.38 15.24 -5.37
C ASP A 162 16.50 16.72 -4.96
N ASN A 163 17.21 17.53 -5.76
CA ASN A 163 17.47 18.95 -5.49
C ASN A 163 16.60 19.90 -6.33
N ASP A 164 15.64 19.38 -7.11
CA ASP A 164 14.73 20.22 -7.87
C ASP A 164 13.65 20.85 -6.98
N ALA A 165 13.16 22.02 -7.39
CA ALA A 165 11.99 22.61 -6.76
C ALA A 165 10.73 21.81 -7.08
N VAL A 166 9.88 21.59 -6.06
CA VAL A 166 8.58 20.94 -6.24
C VAL A 166 7.50 21.99 -6.54
N ASN A 167 6.68 21.73 -7.55
CA ASN A 167 5.55 22.60 -7.88
C ASN A 167 4.22 22.11 -7.26
N MET A 168 3.17 22.92 -7.36
CA MET A 168 1.85 22.61 -6.81
C MET A 168 1.18 21.38 -7.46
N ALA A 169 1.51 21.02 -8.69
CA ALA A 169 0.92 19.85 -9.35
C ALA A 169 1.42 18.55 -8.70
N GLN A 170 2.72 18.46 -8.40
CA GLN A 170 3.30 17.31 -7.70
C GLN A 170 2.73 17.15 -6.28
N LEU A 171 2.50 18.25 -5.56
CA LEU A 171 1.86 18.20 -4.24
C LEU A 171 0.42 17.69 -4.32
N LYS A 172 -0.37 18.17 -5.29
CA LYS A 172 -1.75 17.70 -5.51
C LYS A 172 -1.81 16.21 -5.84
N GLU A 173 -0.88 15.69 -6.65
CA GLU A 173 -0.80 14.26 -6.95
C GLU A 173 -0.54 13.43 -5.67
N ARG A 174 0.32 13.93 -4.78
CA ARG A 174 0.55 13.29 -3.48
C ARG A 174 -0.71 13.35 -2.59
N ASP A 175 -1.37 14.50 -2.52
CA ASP A 175 -2.60 14.69 -1.74
C ASP A 175 -3.74 13.79 -2.22
N GLU A 176 -3.85 13.56 -3.54
CA GLU A 176 -4.81 12.62 -4.11
C GLU A 176 -4.50 11.18 -3.69
N LYS A 177 -3.23 10.75 -3.71
CA LYS A 177 -2.83 9.42 -3.22
C LYS A 177 -3.17 9.23 -1.74
N ILE A 178 -2.93 10.25 -0.90
CA ILE A 178 -3.28 10.23 0.52
C ILE A 178 -4.81 10.17 0.69
N THR A 179 -5.56 10.96 -0.08
CA THR A 179 -7.03 10.95 -0.06
C THR A 179 -7.58 9.57 -0.44
N ASN A 180 -6.99 8.93 -1.45
CA ASN A 180 -7.38 7.58 -1.87
C ASN A 180 -7.14 6.55 -0.77
N ILE A 181 -6.06 6.66 0.02
CA ILE A 181 -5.85 5.81 1.20
C ILE A 181 -6.91 6.08 2.26
N ASN A 182 -7.14 7.35 2.62
CA ASN A 182 -8.10 7.73 3.66
C ASN A 182 -9.56 7.39 3.33
N THR A 183 -9.89 7.36 2.04
CA THR A 183 -11.23 6.99 1.55
C THR A 183 -11.34 5.50 1.22
N GLY A 184 -10.31 4.71 1.52
CA GLY A 184 -10.28 3.27 1.27
C GLY A 184 -10.25 2.89 -0.22
N LYS A 185 -9.94 3.82 -1.13
CA LYS A 185 -9.78 3.52 -2.57
C LYS A 185 -8.43 2.89 -2.88
N ALA A 186 -7.45 3.04 -2.00
CA ALA A 186 -6.10 2.49 -2.14
C ALA A 186 -5.57 1.98 -0.79
N GLY A 187 -4.54 1.14 -0.82
CA GLY A 187 -3.93 0.55 0.37
C GLY A 187 -4.27 -0.92 0.56
N LEU A 188 -3.80 -1.50 1.67
CA LEU A 188 -3.98 -2.91 2.00
C LEU A 188 -5.45 -3.24 2.32
N VAL A 189 -6.16 -2.34 3.00
CA VAL A 189 -7.59 -2.46 3.28
C VAL A 189 -8.31 -1.46 2.39
N LYS A 190 -9.16 -1.94 1.49
CA LYS A 190 -9.87 -1.08 0.53
C LYS A 190 -11.37 -1.36 0.51
N LEU A 191 -12.15 -0.36 0.15
CA LEU A 191 -13.57 -0.45 -0.12
C LEU A 191 -13.76 -0.80 -1.60
N GLU A 192 -14.32 -1.97 -1.87
CA GLU A 192 -14.75 -2.42 -3.20
C GLU A 192 -16.27 -2.51 -3.24
N GLY A 193 -16.89 -1.48 -3.82
CA GLY A 193 -18.35 -1.35 -3.83
C GLY A 193 -18.88 -1.19 -2.40
N ASP A 194 -19.63 -2.19 -1.93
CA ASP A 194 -20.20 -2.27 -0.59
C ASP A 194 -19.38 -3.16 0.38
N LYS A 195 -18.20 -3.63 -0.04
CA LYS A 195 -17.35 -4.56 0.74
C LYS A 195 -16.01 -3.95 1.12
N ILE A 196 -15.52 -4.31 2.29
CA ILE A 196 -14.12 -4.09 2.66
C ILE A 196 -13.34 -5.35 2.27
N VAL A 197 -12.25 -5.19 1.53
CA VAL A 197 -11.39 -6.29 1.12
C VAL A 197 -9.94 -6.01 1.50
N ILE A 198 -9.19 -7.09 1.74
CA ILE A 198 -7.75 -7.06 1.82
C ILE A 198 -7.20 -7.19 0.40
N ASN A 199 -6.35 -6.25 0.00
CA ASN A 199 -5.68 -6.29 -1.29
C ASN A 199 -4.56 -7.33 -1.25
N ASN A 200 -4.85 -8.54 -1.72
CA ASN A 200 -3.89 -9.65 -1.69
C ASN A 200 -2.65 -9.41 -2.56
N GLU A 201 -2.73 -8.63 -3.64
CA GLU A 201 -1.56 -8.26 -4.43
C GLU A 201 -0.57 -7.44 -3.60
N LEU A 202 -1.07 -6.46 -2.82
CA LEU A 202 -0.25 -5.69 -1.89
C LEU A 202 0.20 -6.51 -0.69
N ALA A 203 -0.62 -7.46 -0.25
CA ALA A 203 -0.28 -8.42 0.81
C ALA A 203 0.75 -9.47 0.35
N LYS A 204 1.18 -9.45 -0.91
CA LYS A 204 2.06 -10.47 -1.53
C LYS A 204 1.51 -11.88 -1.36
N ASP A 205 0.19 -12.03 -1.54
CA ASP A 205 -0.55 -13.28 -1.42
C ASP A 205 -0.41 -13.97 -0.06
N ALA A 206 -0.24 -13.19 1.02
CA ALA A 206 -0.26 -13.72 2.38
C ALA A 206 -1.56 -14.50 2.63
N PRO A 207 -1.50 -15.81 3.01
CA PRO A 207 -2.68 -16.66 3.14
C PRO A 207 -3.45 -16.44 4.43
N THR A 208 -2.93 -15.61 5.34
CA THR A 208 -3.49 -15.43 6.69
C THR A 208 -3.54 -13.96 7.04
N PHE A 209 -4.72 -13.52 7.49
CA PHE A 209 -4.89 -12.25 8.17
C PHE A 209 -4.79 -12.48 9.68
N ASP A 210 -3.64 -12.16 10.26
CA ASP A 210 -3.40 -12.32 11.69
C ASP A 210 -3.82 -11.05 12.47
N PHE A 211 -4.71 -11.21 13.44
CA PHE A 211 -5.14 -10.14 14.36
C PHE A 211 -4.21 -9.98 15.57
N SER A 212 -3.18 -10.82 15.68
CA SER A 212 -2.17 -10.72 16.71
C SER A 212 -1.13 -9.65 16.37
N ASN A 213 -0.61 -8.96 17.38
CA ASN A 213 0.45 -7.93 17.22
C ASN A 213 1.59 -8.15 18.22
N GLY A 214 1.82 -9.40 18.65
CA GLY A 214 2.77 -9.73 19.73
C GLY A 214 2.25 -9.47 21.15
N GLU A 215 1.16 -8.71 21.32
CA GLU A 215 0.53 -8.43 22.62
C GLU A 215 -0.67 -9.34 22.93
N GLY A 216 -0.87 -10.41 22.13
CA GLY A 216 -1.95 -11.39 22.29
C GLY A 216 -3.01 -11.35 21.19
N THR A 217 -4.11 -12.05 21.43
CA THR A 217 -5.26 -12.20 20.52
C THR A 217 -6.38 -11.22 20.84
N ARG A 218 -7.29 -10.98 19.88
CA ARG A 218 -8.41 -10.04 19.99
C ARG A 218 -9.73 -10.74 19.68
N THR A 219 -10.84 -10.19 20.16
CA THR A 219 -12.18 -10.58 19.73
C THR A 219 -12.53 -9.87 18.41
N LEU A 220 -13.20 -10.58 17.51
CA LEU A 220 -13.79 -10.00 16.31
C LEU A 220 -15.28 -9.78 16.54
N ALA A 221 -15.68 -8.54 16.82
CA ALA A 221 -17.06 -8.16 17.08
C ALA A 221 -17.79 -7.74 15.80
N GLY A 222 -19.14 -7.73 15.83
CA GLY A 222 -19.96 -7.29 14.69
C GLY A 222 -20.10 -8.32 13.56
N VAL A 223 -19.65 -9.55 13.77
CA VAL A 223 -19.77 -10.64 12.78
C VAL A 223 -21.21 -11.14 12.74
N THR A 224 -21.89 -10.91 11.62
CA THR A 224 -23.21 -11.49 11.33
C THR A 224 -23.07 -12.99 11.07
N ALA A 225 -24.13 -13.77 11.30
CA ALA A 225 -24.11 -15.21 11.07
C ALA A 225 -23.72 -15.54 9.62
N GLY A 226 -22.71 -16.38 9.45
CA GLY A 226 -22.22 -16.81 8.14
C GLY A 226 -23.24 -17.66 7.39
N LYS A 227 -23.30 -17.49 6.08
CA LYS A 227 -24.27 -18.16 5.19
C LYS A 227 -23.62 -19.12 4.21
N VAL A 228 -22.36 -18.88 3.84
CA VAL A 228 -21.57 -19.76 2.96
C VAL A 228 -20.38 -20.34 3.72
N ASP A 229 -19.80 -21.43 3.19
CA ASP A 229 -18.73 -22.20 3.85
C ASP A 229 -17.47 -21.37 4.17
N THR A 230 -17.25 -20.26 3.45
CA THR A 230 -16.11 -19.36 3.65
C THR A 230 -16.41 -18.17 4.58
N ASP A 231 -17.64 -18.03 5.06
CA ASP A 231 -17.98 -17.00 6.03
C ASP A 231 -17.49 -17.39 7.43
N ALA A 232 -17.16 -16.39 8.24
CA ALA A 232 -16.89 -16.62 9.65
C ALA A 232 -18.16 -17.07 10.40
N VAL A 233 -18.04 -18.10 11.23
CA VAL A 233 -19.09 -18.51 12.16
C VAL A 233 -19.08 -17.59 13.37
N ASN A 234 -20.25 -17.08 13.76
CA ASN A 234 -20.39 -16.28 14.98
C ASN A 234 -20.93 -17.08 16.17
N VAL A 235 -20.88 -16.50 17.37
CA VAL A 235 -21.30 -17.16 18.61
C VAL A 235 -22.80 -17.56 18.59
N SER A 236 -23.66 -16.83 17.90
CA SER A 236 -25.09 -17.18 17.83
C SER A 236 -25.35 -18.47 17.07
N GLN A 237 -24.59 -18.74 16.01
CA GLN A 237 -24.67 -20.01 15.29
C GLN A 237 -24.19 -21.17 16.16
N LEU A 238 -23.11 -20.97 16.91
CA LEU A 238 -22.60 -21.99 17.83
C LEU A 238 -23.59 -22.29 18.97
N LYS A 239 -24.28 -21.26 19.48
CA LYS A 239 -25.39 -21.44 20.44
C LYS A 239 -26.55 -22.24 19.84
N GLY A 240 -26.90 -22.00 18.57
CA GLY A 240 -27.91 -22.81 17.88
C GLY A 240 -27.54 -24.30 17.83
N VAL A 241 -26.26 -24.64 17.71
CA VAL A 241 -25.78 -26.03 17.80
C VAL A 241 -25.93 -26.58 19.21
N THR A 242 -25.57 -25.82 20.25
CA THR A 242 -25.72 -26.29 21.65
C THR A 242 -27.19 -26.48 22.03
N ASP A 243 -28.08 -25.60 21.54
CA ASP A 243 -29.53 -25.72 21.74
C ASP A 243 -30.08 -26.99 21.08
N ALA A 244 -29.60 -27.33 19.87
CA ALA A 244 -29.99 -28.53 19.15
C ALA A 244 -29.51 -29.82 19.83
N LEU A 245 -28.37 -29.79 20.51
CA LEU A 245 -27.88 -30.92 21.31
C LEU A 245 -28.71 -31.13 22.58
N GLY A 246 -29.26 -30.08 23.17
CA GLY A 246 -30.02 -30.15 24.43
C GLY A 246 -29.13 -30.57 25.61
N GLY A 247 -29.73 -31.21 26.63
CA GLY A 247 -28.99 -31.67 27.82
C GLY A 247 -28.31 -30.56 28.63
N GLY A 248 -28.69 -29.29 28.43
CA GLY A 248 -28.04 -28.14 29.07
C GLY A 248 -26.67 -27.77 28.51
N ALA A 249 -26.33 -28.22 27.29
CA ALA A 249 -25.17 -27.73 26.54
C ALA A 249 -25.30 -26.22 26.29
N GLU A 250 -24.18 -25.50 26.37
CA GLU A 250 -24.19 -24.03 26.29
C GLU A 250 -22.82 -23.49 25.84
N VAL A 251 -22.82 -22.31 25.20
CA VAL A 251 -21.62 -21.49 25.04
C VAL A 251 -21.50 -20.52 26.23
N ASN A 252 -20.51 -20.73 27.10
CA ASN A 252 -20.27 -19.92 28.30
C ASN A 252 -19.85 -18.48 27.95
N ALA A 253 -19.92 -17.59 28.95
CA ALA A 253 -19.55 -16.17 28.79
C ALA A 253 -18.09 -15.93 28.40
N ASP A 254 -17.18 -16.85 28.76
CA ASP A 254 -15.75 -16.82 28.39
C ASP A 254 -15.48 -17.43 27.00
N GLY A 255 -16.51 -17.91 26.30
CA GLY A 255 -16.42 -18.54 24.99
C GLY A 255 -16.18 -20.05 25.02
N SER A 256 -15.99 -20.67 26.19
CA SER A 256 -15.86 -22.13 26.31
C SER A 256 -17.21 -22.84 26.10
N ILE A 257 -17.16 -24.12 25.71
CA ILE A 257 -18.36 -24.95 25.50
C ILE A 257 -18.61 -25.81 26.73
N LYS A 258 -19.81 -25.67 27.30
CA LYS A 258 -20.34 -26.58 28.32
C LYS A 258 -20.95 -27.80 27.62
N ALA A 259 -20.46 -28.99 27.96
CA ALA A 259 -20.96 -30.25 27.43
C ALA A 259 -22.44 -30.50 27.85
N PRO A 260 -23.23 -31.22 27.04
CA PRO A 260 -24.54 -31.68 27.44
C PRO A 260 -24.45 -32.73 28.56
N SER A 261 -25.52 -32.88 29.33
CA SER A 261 -25.72 -33.95 30.29
C SER A 261 -27.10 -34.55 30.07
N TYR A 262 -27.16 -35.84 29.78
CA TYR A 262 -28.38 -36.62 29.63
C TYR A 262 -28.52 -37.58 30.80
N GLU A 263 -29.76 -37.95 31.12
CA GLU A 263 -30.07 -39.03 32.04
C GLU A 263 -30.88 -40.07 31.28
N VAL A 264 -30.30 -41.26 31.07
CA VAL A 264 -30.93 -42.31 30.27
C VAL A 264 -30.82 -43.63 31.00
N GLY A 265 -31.98 -44.23 31.31
CA GLY A 265 -32.04 -45.46 32.11
C GLY A 265 -31.44 -45.32 33.51
N GLY A 266 -31.56 -44.14 34.13
CA GLY A 266 -31.01 -43.84 35.45
C GLY A 266 -29.48 -43.66 35.48
N GLN A 267 -28.82 -43.64 34.33
CA GLN A 267 -27.38 -43.39 34.21
C GLN A 267 -27.15 -42.03 33.55
N LYS A 268 -26.22 -41.26 34.13
CA LYS A 268 -25.76 -39.99 33.56
C LYS A 268 -24.90 -40.26 32.32
N ALA A 269 -25.06 -39.45 31.29
CA ALA A 269 -24.23 -39.46 30.09
C ALA A 269 -23.82 -38.02 29.73
N ASP A 270 -22.53 -37.78 29.57
CA ASP A 270 -21.96 -36.43 29.37
C ASP A 270 -21.79 -36.08 27.88
N ASN A 271 -22.27 -36.95 26.99
CA ASN A 271 -22.36 -36.73 25.55
C ASN A 271 -23.41 -37.66 24.91
N VAL A 272 -23.73 -37.40 23.64
CA VAL A 272 -24.72 -38.20 22.89
C VAL A 272 -24.28 -39.66 22.72
N GLY A 273 -22.98 -39.92 22.54
CA GLY A 273 -22.45 -41.27 22.36
C GLY A 273 -22.65 -42.16 23.59
N GLU A 274 -22.39 -41.62 24.78
CA GLU A 274 -22.66 -42.28 26.05
C GLU A 274 -24.16 -42.51 26.27
N ALA A 275 -24.99 -41.51 25.95
CA ALA A 275 -26.44 -41.65 26.09
C ALA A 275 -26.98 -42.79 25.20
N LEU A 276 -26.52 -42.86 23.95
CA LEU A 276 -26.87 -43.96 23.02
C LEU A 276 -26.32 -45.31 23.50
N THR A 277 -25.12 -45.34 24.07
CA THR A 277 -24.54 -46.57 24.64
C THR A 277 -25.35 -47.07 25.84
N ASN A 278 -25.84 -46.16 26.69
CA ASN A 278 -26.72 -46.52 27.81
C ASN A 278 -28.04 -47.11 27.29
N ILE A 279 -28.63 -46.53 26.24
CA ILE A 279 -29.82 -47.10 25.58
C ILE A 279 -29.52 -48.50 25.05
N ASP A 280 -28.41 -48.65 24.32
CA ASP A 280 -28.02 -49.93 23.71
C ASP A 280 -27.77 -51.01 24.76
N ASN A 281 -27.06 -50.70 25.84
CA ASN A 281 -26.84 -51.63 26.96
C ASN A 281 -28.14 -52.00 27.67
N ASN A 282 -29.04 -51.04 27.89
CA ASN A 282 -30.35 -51.32 28.50
C ASN A 282 -31.18 -52.23 27.59
N LEU A 283 -31.20 -51.95 26.28
CA LEU A 283 -31.90 -52.77 25.30
C LEU A 283 -31.30 -54.18 25.24
N LYS A 284 -29.97 -54.28 25.20
CA LYS A 284 -29.25 -55.54 25.27
C LYS A 284 -29.58 -56.31 26.56
N GLY A 285 -29.64 -55.64 27.70
CA GLY A 285 -30.06 -56.23 28.97
C GLY A 285 -31.47 -56.81 28.92
N VAL A 286 -32.42 -56.13 28.28
CA VAL A 286 -33.78 -56.63 28.06
C VAL A 286 -33.79 -57.84 27.12
N VAL A 287 -33.07 -57.76 26.00
CA VAL A 287 -33.04 -58.82 24.96
C VAL A 287 -32.30 -60.07 25.45
N GLU A 288 -31.16 -59.91 26.12
CA GLU A 288 -30.36 -61.02 26.66
C GLU A 288 -30.94 -61.57 27.96
N GLY A 289 -31.58 -60.72 28.77
CA GLY A 289 -32.22 -61.13 30.02
C GLY A 289 -33.39 -62.09 29.79
N GLY A 290 -34.17 -61.86 28.73
CA GLY A 290 -35.25 -62.73 28.29
C GLY A 290 -36.39 -62.91 29.31
N LEU A 291 -37.39 -63.70 28.95
CA LEU A 291 -38.41 -64.20 29.87
C LEU A 291 -37.85 -65.36 30.67
N LYS A 292 -37.87 -65.27 32.00
CA LYS A 292 -37.42 -66.35 32.88
C LYS A 292 -38.60 -67.25 33.23
N PHE A 293 -38.44 -68.56 33.04
CA PHE A 293 -39.39 -69.59 33.47
C PHE A 293 -38.73 -70.38 34.59
N ALA A 294 -39.36 -70.45 35.76
CA ALA A 294 -38.92 -71.32 36.86
C ALA A 294 -39.83 -72.55 36.94
N GLY A 295 -39.24 -73.71 37.22
CA GLY A 295 -39.97 -74.94 37.58
C GLY A 295 -39.68 -75.32 39.03
N ASP A 296 -40.01 -76.56 39.41
CA ASP A 296 -39.85 -77.06 40.78
C ASP A 296 -38.37 -77.12 41.26
N ASP A 297 -37.41 -77.11 40.33
CA ASP A 297 -35.98 -76.99 40.63
C ASP A 297 -35.55 -75.52 40.51
N ALA A 298 -35.30 -74.88 41.65
CA ALA A 298 -35.38 -73.42 41.83
C ALA A 298 -34.22 -72.59 41.24
N ASP A 299 -33.38 -73.12 40.36
CA ASP A 299 -32.18 -72.41 39.89
C ASP A 299 -32.01 -72.46 38.36
N VAL A 300 -32.98 -71.91 37.62
CA VAL A 300 -32.85 -71.72 36.17
C VAL A 300 -31.95 -70.51 35.89
N LYS A 301 -30.71 -70.78 35.44
CA LYS A 301 -29.75 -69.74 35.04
C LYS A 301 -29.94 -69.38 33.55
N GLY A 302 -30.66 -68.28 33.30
CA GLY A 302 -30.87 -67.68 31.96
C GLY A 302 -32.34 -67.61 31.57
N GLY A 303 -32.75 -66.54 30.88
CA GLY A 303 -34.10 -66.40 30.32
C GLY A 303 -34.18 -66.84 28.86
N VAL A 304 -35.38 -67.16 28.41
CA VAL A 304 -35.71 -67.35 26.98
C VAL A 304 -35.72 -65.97 26.33
N LYS A 305 -34.88 -65.74 25.32
CA LYS A 305 -34.80 -64.41 24.70
C LYS A 305 -36.08 -64.09 23.93
N LEU A 306 -36.38 -62.80 23.81
CA LEU A 306 -37.52 -62.34 23.02
C LEU A 306 -37.38 -62.81 21.56
N GLY A 307 -38.39 -63.51 21.04
CA GLY A 307 -38.39 -64.09 19.69
C GLY A 307 -37.86 -65.52 19.58
N GLU A 308 -37.33 -66.11 20.66
CA GLU A 308 -36.97 -67.54 20.69
C GLU A 308 -38.21 -68.42 20.99
N VAL A 309 -38.24 -69.62 20.39
CA VAL A 309 -39.30 -70.60 20.63
C VAL A 309 -38.98 -71.40 21.90
N VAL A 310 -39.89 -71.36 22.88
CA VAL A 310 -39.81 -72.23 24.06
C VAL A 310 -40.32 -73.63 23.70
N ASN A 311 -39.42 -74.60 23.63
CA ASN A 311 -39.78 -75.99 23.37
C ASN A 311 -40.08 -76.72 24.69
N LEU A 312 -41.37 -76.90 25.03
CA LEU A 312 -41.79 -77.83 26.08
C LEU A 312 -42.06 -79.21 25.46
N LYS A 313 -41.21 -80.21 25.73
CA LYS A 313 -41.36 -81.58 25.23
C LYS A 313 -41.60 -82.55 26.38
N GLY A 314 -42.74 -83.22 26.39
CA GLY A 314 -43.15 -84.17 27.44
C GLY A 314 -42.57 -85.59 27.33
N GLY A 315 -41.53 -85.82 26.52
CA GLY A 315 -40.79 -87.09 26.44
C GLY A 315 -41.54 -88.34 25.96
N ALA A 316 -42.84 -88.26 25.71
CA ALA A 316 -43.68 -89.39 25.31
C ALA A 316 -43.60 -89.69 23.80
N GLU A 317 -43.45 -90.98 23.44
CA GLU A 317 -43.49 -91.47 22.07
C GLU A 317 -44.83 -92.18 21.81
N GLY A 318 -45.65 -91.67 20.87
CA GLY A 318 -46.98 -92.21 20.54
C GLY A 318 -48.08 -91.16 20.40
N LYS A 319 -49.34 -91.58 20.19
CA LYS A 319 -50.49 -90.67 20.27
C LYS A 319 -50.71 -90.26 21.72
N LEU A 320 -50.71 -88.96 21.97
CA LEU A 320 -51.01 -88.40 23.28
C LEU A 320 -52.51 -88.22 23.45
N THR A 321 -52.98 -88.33 24.68
CA THR A 321 -54.36 -88.09 25.07
C THR A 321 -54.54 -86.60 25.35
N ASP A 322 -55.60 -86.00 24.82
CA ASP A 322 -55.95 -84.61 25.13
C ASP A 322 -56.53 -84.49 26.55
N LYS A 323 -56.47 -83.28 27.13
CA LYS A 323 -57.20 -82.87 28.36
C LYS A 323 -56.76 -83.49 29.69
N ASN A 324 -55.82 -84.43 29.73
CA ASN A 324 -55.34 -85.01 31.00
C ASN A 324 -54.42 -84.08 31.80
N ILE A 325 -53.77 -83.12 31.15
CA ILE A 325 -52.93 -82.09 31.79
C ILE A 325 -53.55 -80.72 31.50
N GLY A 326 -53.86 -79.96 32.55
CA GLY A 326 -54.33 -78.59 32.49
C GLY A 326 -53.23 -77.61 32.87
N VAL A 327 -53.22 -76.43 32.23
CA VAL A 327 -52.38 -75.30 32.64
C VAL A 327 -53.32 -74.21 33.16
N VAL A 328 -53.24 -73.92 34.46
CA VAL A 328 -54.13 -72.97 35.15
C VAL A 328 -53.31 -71.76 35.58
N ALA A 329 -53.75 -70.55 35.21
CA ALA A 329 -53.09 -69.33 35.67
C ALA A 329 -53.44 -69.04 37.13
N ASP A 330 -52.41 -68.84 37.96
CA ASP A 330 -52.52 -68.17 39.25
C ASP A 330 -52.17 -66.69 39.07
N VAL A 331 -53.03 -65.80 39.55
CA VAL A 331 -52.90 -64.35 39.37
C VAL A 331 -53.01 -63.63 40.72
N ASP A 332 -52.48 -62.42 40.81
CA ASP A 332 -52.76 -61.53 41.94
C ASP A 332 -54.14 -60.86 41.85
N ASP A 333 -54.48 -60.07 42.87
CA ASP A 333 -55.74 -59.33 42.95
C ASP A 333 -55.90 -58.28 41.82
N ALA A 334 -54.81 -57.96 41.10
CA ALA A 334 -54.79 -57.06 39.95
C ALA A 334 -54.78 -57.81 38.60
N GLY A 335 -54.83 -59.15 38.60
CA GLY A 335 -54.84 -59.98 37.40
C GLY A 335 -53.45 -60.19 36.77
N VAL A 336 -52.36 -59.87 37.47
CA VAL A 336 -50.99 -60.13 37.01
C VAL A 336 -50.66 -61.59 37.27
N LEU A 337 -50.16 -62.30 36.25
CA LEU A 337 -49.76 -63.71 36.33
C LEU A 337 -48.62 -63.90 37.36
N LYS A 338 -48.88 -64.73 38.37
CA LYS A 338 -47.87 -65.19 39.35
C LYS A 338 -47.21 -66.48 38.90
N SER A 339 -48.02 -67.49 38.56
CA SER A 339 -47.56 -68.79 38.06
C SER A 339 -48.55 -69.37 37.05
N LEU A 340 -48.06 -70.34 36.26
CA LEU A 340 -48.90 -71.24 35.49
C LEU A 340 -48.76 -72.62 36.14
N ASP A 341 -49.81 -73.04 36.85
CA ASP A 341 -49.82 -74.34 37.49
C ASP A 341 -50.14 -75.44 36.47
N VAL A 342 -49.25 -76.41 36.35
CA VAL A 342 -49.51 -77.63 35.57
C VAL A 342 -50.19 -78.63 36.49
N LYS A 343 -51.46 -78.93 36.21
CA LYS A 343 -52.29 -79.81 37.04
C LYS A 343 -52.72 -81.03 36.26
N LEU A 344 -52.76 -82.17 36.96
CA LEU A 344 -53.38 -83.39 36.46
C LEU A 344 -54.91 -83.23 36.56
N ALA A 345 -55.64 -83.60 35.51
CA ALA A 345 -57.09 -83.59 35.55
C ALA A 345 -57.62 -84.53 36.65
N GLU A 346 -58.71 -84.13 37.33
CA GLU A 346 -59.32 -84.95 38.40
C GLU A 346 -59.72 -86.35 37.92
N LYS A 347 -60.10 -86.44 36.65
CA LYS A 347 -60.36 -87.71 35.96
C LYS A 347 -59.32 -87.89 34.88
N ILE A 348 -58.61 -89.01 34.95
CA ILE A 348 -57.59 -89.36 33.97
C ILE A 348 -58.16 -90.38 33.01
N ASP A 349 -58.34 -89.94 31.77
CA ASP A 349 -58.80 -90.75 30.65
C ASP A 349 -57.63 -90.94 29.69
N LEU A 350 -56.98 -92.09 29.78
CA LEU A 350 -55.84 -92.40 28.91
C LEU A 350 -56.26 -92.85 27.51
N GLY A 351 -57.55 -92.71 27.16
CA GLY A 351 -58.13 -93.20 25.92
C GLY A 351 -58.17 -94.73 25.85
N GLU A 352 -58.60 -95.25 24.71
CA GLU A 352 -58.86 -96.69 24.53
C GLU A 352 -57.63 -97.60 24.77
N THR A 353 -56.43 -97.10 24.52
CA THR A 353 -55.19 -97.89 24.58
C THR A 353 -54.18 -97.41 25.62
N GLY A 354 -54.49 -96.34 26.35
CA GLY A 354 -53.55 -95.80 27.32
C GLY A 354 -53.53 -96.59 28.63
N SER A 355 -52.43 -96.46 29.37
CA SER A 355 -52.26 -97.15 30.65
C SER A 355 -51.33 -96.37 31.59
N VAL A 356 -51.52 -96.54 32.90
CA VAL A 356 -50.55 -96.14 33.93
C VAL A 356 -49.77 -97.37 34.33
N THR A 357 -48.46 -97.36 34.12
CA THR A 357 -47.58 -98.46 34.54
C THR A 357 -46.73 -98.02 35.73
N THR A 358 -46.73 -98.79 36.82
CA THR A 358 -45.89 -98.60 37.99
C THR A 358 -45.20 -99.91 38.36
N GLY A 359 -43.93 -100.06 37.97
CA GLY A 359 -43.21 -101.33 38.11
C GLY A 359 -43.80 -102.42 37.22
N GLN A 360 -44.24 -103.55 37.81
CA GLN A 360 -44.95 -104.61 37.08
C GLN A 360 -46.46 -104.40 37.05
N THR A 361 -46.96 -103.32 37.67
CA THR A 361 -48.39 -103.01 37.71
C THR A 361 -48.78 -102.19 36.50
N VAL A 362 -49.81 -102.59 35.78
CA VAL A 362 -50.42 -101.84 34.66
C VAL A 362 -51.88 -101.60 35.00
N VAL A 363 -52.32 -100.34 34.93
CA VAL A 363 -53.72 -99.94 35.01
C VAL A 363 -54.13 -99.44 33.63
N ASN A 364 -55.12 -100.09 33.02
CA ASN A 364 -55.68 -99.71 31.73
C ASN A 364 -57.19 -99.96 31.70
N ASN A 365 -57.81 -99.86 30.52
CA ASN A 365 -59.25 -100.11 30.37
C ASN A 365 -59.66 -101.56 30.65
N ASP A 366 -58.72 -102.50 30.66
CA ASP A 366 -58.96 -103.91 31.00
C ASP A 366 -58.85 -104.16 32.51
N GLY A 367 -58.49 -103.17 33.32
CA GLY A 367 -58.37 -103.27 34.77
C GLY A 367 -56.94 -103.07 35.30
N VAL A 368 -56.62 -103.73 36.41
CA VAL A 368 -55.32 -103.65 37.11
C VAL A 368 -54.61 -104.99 37.01
N LYS A 369 -53.45 -105.04 36.36
CA LYS A 369 -52.59 -106.22 36.28
C LYS A 369 -51.31 -106.00 37.08
N VAL A 370 -50.83 -106.97 37.86
CA VAL A 370 -49.53 -106.95 38.58
C VAL A 370 -48.69 -108.16 38.19
N GLY A 371 -47.65 -107.91 37.40
CA GLY A 371 -46.84 -108.96 36.77
C GLY A 371 -47.74 -109.90 35.96
N ASP A 372 -47.34 -111.17 35.83
CA ASP A 372 -48.15 -112.17 35.12
C ASP A 372 -49.14 -112.91 36.03
N LYS A 373 -49.19 -112.55 37.31
CA LYS A 373 -49.89 -113.34 38.32
C LYS A 373 -51.23 -112.73 38.71
N VAL A 374 -51.26 -111.42 38.94
CA VAL A 374 -52.47 -110.77 39.48
C VAL A 374 -53.15 -109.99 38.37
N VAL A 375 -54.44 -110.24 38.14
CA VAL A 375 -55.29 -109.43 37.26
C VAL A 375 -56.61 -109.16 37.96
N LEU A 376 -56.98 -107.88 38.07
CA LEU A 376 -58.27 -107.43 38.60
C LEU A 376 -58.99 -106.66 37.50
N ASN A 377 -60.09 -107.20 36.98
CA ASN A 377 -60.91 -106.56 35.96
C ASN A 377 -62.39 -106.55 36.34
N ASP A 378 -63.26 -106.23 35.39
CA ASP A 378 -64.72 -106.24 35.54
C ASP A 378 -65.30 -107.63 35.90
N GLN A 379 -64.54 -108.71 35.70
CA GLN A 379 -64.91 -110.07 36.08
C GLN A 379 -64.39 -110.50 37.48
N GLY A 380 -63.55 -109.69 38.13
CA GLY A 380 -63.03 -109.93 39.49
C GLY A 380 -61.51 -110.13 39.59
N LEU A 381 -61.02 -110.51 40.77
CA LEU A 381 -59.60 -110.75 41.06
C LEU A 381 -59.19 -112.17 40.64
N THR A 382 -58.15 -112.27 39.81
CA THR A 382 -57.46 -113.50 39.43
C THR A 382 -56.03 -113.45 39.96
N LEU A 383 -55.56 -114.55 40.58
CA LEU A 383 -54.28 -114.67 41.29
C LEU A 383 -53.33 -115.68 40.64
#